data_AF-A0A2V7J6A7-F1
#
_entry.id   AF-A0A2V7J6A7-F1
#
_cell.length_a   1.000
_cell.length_b   1.000
_cell.length_c   1.000
_cell.angle_alpha   90.00
_cell.angle_beta   90.00
_cell.angle_gamma   90.00
#
_symmetry.space_group_name_H-M   'P 1'
#
loop_
_entity.id
_entity.type
_entity.pdbx_description
1 polymer ?
#
loop_
_entity_poly.entity_id
_entity_poly.type
_entity_poly.pdbx_seq_one_letter_code
_entity_poly.pdbx_strand_id
1 'polypeptide(L)'
;MTSMPRKVAVIGGGDIGCGWAALCASAGWPVTVFDASARGLERAATDVPRRTRALVALGRATQGIVERGLLEFEQARSLLQAVKDSDWVIEAIPEDVIAKQKLFDSIEQVAAPDALLSSSSSGLLPNDVFARCRRQDRCVVTHALNPPELIPLVEVVSGSRTSAATV
;
A
#
# COMPACT_ATOMS: atom_id res chain seq x y z
N MET A 1 -2.34 16.40 15.23
CA MET A 1 -2.90 15.05 15.44
C MET A 1 -2.99 14.41 14.08
N THR A 2 -2.05 13.54 13.71
CA THR A 2 -2.13 12.74 12.50
C THR A 2 -3.31 11.78 12.66
N SER A 3 -4.38 11.98 11.88
CA SER A 3 -5.48 11.01 11.85
C SER A 3 -4.94 9.73 11.23
N MET A 4 -5.06 8.60 11.94
CA MET A 4 -4.73 7.29 11.36
C MET A 4 -5.47 7.12 10.01
N PRO A 5 -4.80 6.58 8.98
CA PRO A 5 -5.47 6.33 7.71
C PRO A 5 -6.64 5.36 7.96
N ARG A 6 -7.81 5.73 7.45
CA ARG A 6 -9.05 4.97 7.59
C ARG A 6 -9.28 4.04 6.42
N LYS A 7 -8.61 4.26 5.28
CA LYS A 7 -8.68 3.40 4.10
C LYS A 7 -7.35 3.33 3.37
N VAL A 8 -6.88 2.13 3.09
CA VAL A 8 -5.61 1.87 2.38
C VAL A 8 -5.88 1.35 0.98
N ALA A 9 -5.20 1.93 -0.01
CA ALA A 9 -5.12 1.38 -1.36
C ALA A 9 -3.76 0.70 -1.55
N VAL A 10 -3.73 -0.55 -2.00
CA VAL A 10 -2.49 -1.24 -2.37
C VAL A 10 -2.48 -1.49 -3.88
N ILE A 11 -1.48 -0.95 -4.57
CA ILE A 11 -1.35 -1.02 -6.02
C ILE A 11 -0.27 -2.06 -6.37
N GLY A 12 -0.72 -3.23 -6.81
CA GLY A 12 0.08 -4.41 -7.05
C GLY A 12 -0.47 -5.60 -6.25
N GLY A 13 -0.97 -6.61 -6.94
CA GLY A 13 -1.46 -7.88 -6.38
C GLY A 13 -0.39 -8.97 -6.33
N GLY A 14 0.89 -8.58 -6.38
CA GLY A 14 2.03 -9.48 -6.22
C GLY A 14 2.26 -9.90 -4.77
N ASP A 15 3.36 -10.60 -4.51
CA ASP A 15 3.71 -11.13 -3.17
C ASP A 15 3.82 -10.02 -2.11
N ILE A 16 4.58 -8.96 -2.41
CA ILE A 16 4.78 -7.81 -1.51
C ILE A 16 3.47 -7.04 -1.28
N GLY A 17 2.70 -6.78 -2.35
CA GLY A 17 1.41 -6.10 -2.23
C GLY A 17 0.39 -6.90 -1.41
N CYS A 18 0.34 -8.22 -1.59
CA CYS A 18 -0.49 -9.09 -0.74
C CYS A 18 -0.05 -9.05 0.72
N GLY A 19 1.26 -8.95 0.99
CA GLY A 19 1.78 -8.80 2.34
C GLY A 19 1.38 -7.49 3.00
N TRP A 20 1.52 -6.36 2.29
CA TRP A 20 1.04 -5.05 2.75
C TRP A 20 -0.46 -5.04 3.04
N ALA A 21 -1.25 -5.58 2.11
CA ALA A 21 -2.69 -5.69 2.27
C ALA A 21 -3.07 -6.56 3.49
N ALA A 22 -2.38 -7.68 3.68
CA ALA A 22 -2.59 -8.55 4.84
C ALA A 22 -2.22 -7.86 6.15
N LEU A 23 -1.10 -7.14 6.20
CA LEU A 23 -0.66 -6.38 7.36
C LEU A 23 -1.73 -5.32 7.74
N CYS A 24 -2.15 -4.50 6.79
CA CYS A 24 -3.16 -3.45 7.03
C CYS A 24 -4.51 -4.04 7.45
N ALA A 25 -4.99 -5.07 6.75
CA ALA A 25 -6.23 -5.76 7.11
C ALA A 25 -6.14 -6.41 8.51
N SER A 26 -4.97 -6.88 8.93
CA SER A 26 -4.79 -7.49 10.26
C SER A 26 -4.88 -6.47 11.40
N ALA A 27 -4.60 -5.20 11.10
CA ALA A 27 -4.82 -4.07 11.98
C ALA A 27 -6.29 -3.57 11.95
N GLY A 28 -7.16 -4.20 11.16
CA GLY A 28 -8.58 -3.88 11.04
C GLY A 28 -8.85 -2.69 10.11
N TRP A 29 -7.90 -2.33 9.25
CA TRP A 29 -8.07 -1.23 8.31
C TRP A 29 -8.78 -1.73 7.04
N PRO A 30 -9.73 -0.95 6.49
CA PRO A 30 -10.26 -1.14 5.14
C PRO A 30 -9.13 -1.12 4.10
N VAL A 31 -9.07 -2.15 3.26
CA VAL A 31 -8.01 -2.30 2.25
C VAL A 31 -8.64 -2.57 0.89
N THR A 32 -8.28 -1.75 -0.09
CA THR A 32 -8.60 -2.00 -1.50
C THR A 32 -7.33 -2.34 -2.26
N VAL A 33 -7.31 -3.50 -2.93
CA VAL A 33 -6.20 -3.89 -3.82
C VAL A 33 -6.58 -3.61 -5.28
N PHE A 34 -5.63 -3.11 -6.05
CA PHE A 34 -5.72 -3.04 -7.50
C PHE A 34 -4.48 -3.63 -8.16
N ASP A 35 -4.66 -4.38 -9.23
CA ASP A 35 -3.60 -4.81 -10.13
C ASP A 35 -4.09 -4.66 -11.58
N ALA A 36 -3.19 -4.30 -12.49
CA ALA A 36 -3.53 -4.19 -13.91
C ALA A 36 -3.76 -5.57 -14.57
N SER A 37 -3.28 -6.65 -13.95
CA SER A 37 -3.44 -8.02 -14.40
C SER A 37 -4.52 -8.75 -13.61
N ALA A 38 -5.37 -9.51 -14.31
CA ALA A 38 -6.36 -10.38 -13.69
C ALA A 38 -5.71 -11.39 -12.72
N ARG A 39 -4.54 -11.91 -13.09
CA ARG A 39 -3.77 -12.84 -12.25
C ARG A 39 -3.33 -12.22 -10.92
N GLY A 40 -2.96 -10.95 -10.91
CA GLY A 40 -2.61 -10.24 -9.67
C GLY A 40 -3.82 -10.08 -8.75
N LEU A 41 -4.98 -9.74 -9.32
CA LEU A 41 -6.25 -9.65 -8.58
C LEU A 41 -6.68 -11.02 -8.03
N GLU A 42 -6.64 -12.09 -8.85
CA GLU A 42 -6.94 -13.47 -8.42
C GLU A 42 -6.02 -13.93 -7.28
N ARG A 43 -4.72 -13.60 -7.37
CA ARG A 43 -3.78 -13.86 -6.27
C ARG A 43 -4.21 -13.11 -5.03
N ALA A 44 -4.44 -11.79 -5.12
CA ALA A 44 -4.82 -10.98 -3.96
C ALA A 44 -6.11 -11.48 -3.29
N ALA A 45 -7.10 -11.91 -4.09
CA ALA A 45 -8.35 -12.51 -3.61
C ALA A 45 -8.12 -13.72 -2.68
N THR A 46 -7.08 -14.50 -2.96
CA THR A 46 -6.77 -15.75 -2.26
C THR A 46 -5.76 -15.52 -1.14
N ASP A 47 -4.66 -14.83 -1.45
CA ASP A 47 -3.51 -14.68 -0.57
C ASP A 47 -3.77 -13.71 0.57
N VAL A 48 -4.47 -12.59 0.34
CA VAL A 48 -4.70 -11.60 1.40
C VAL A 48 -5.49 -12.22 2.55
N PRO A 49 -6.70 -12.80 2.36
CA PRO A 49 -7.43 -13.41 3.48
C PRO A 49 -6.67 -14.54 4.17
N ARG A 50 -5.93 -15.35 3.40
CA ARG A 50 -5.12 -16.46 3.94
C ARG A 50 -3.99 -15.95 4.83
N ARG A 51 -3.22 -14.96 4.37
CA ARG A 51 -2.10 -14.35 5.10
C ARG A 51 -2.59 -13.62 6.34
N THR A 52 -3.65 -12.81 6.23
CA THR A 52 -4.20 -12.08 7.38
C THR A 52 -4.65 -13.02 8.49
N ARG A 53 -5.35 -14.12 8.16
CA ARG A 53 -5.77 -15.12 9.18
C ARG A 53 -4.59 -15.90 9.77
N ALA A 54 -3.53 -16.13 9.00
CA ALA A 54 -2.32 -16.76 9.52
C ALA A 54 -1.68 -15.95 10.67
N LEU A 55 -1.80 -14.62 10.66
CA LEU A 55 -1.32 -13.78 11.76
C LEU A 55 -2.05 -14.04 13.09
N VAL A 56 -3.33 -14.45 13.05
CA VAL A 56 -4.06 -14.88 14.25
C VAL A 56 -3.48 -16.18 14.78
N ALA A 57 -3.28 -17.17 13.90
CA ALA A 57 -2.70 -18.47 14.27
C ALA A 57 -1.28 -18.34 14.84
N LEU A 58 -0.52 -17.34 14.38
CA LEU A 58 0.82 -17.01 14.89
C LEU A 58 0.82 -16.13 16.15
N GLY A 59 -0.35 -15.77 16.70
CA GLY A 59 -0.46 -14.89 17.87
C GLY A 59 0.01 -13.46 17.61
N ARG A 60 0.01 -13.02 16.34
CA ARG A 60 0.45 -11.68 15.90
C ARG A 60 -0.71 -10.69 15.69
N ALA A 61 -1.94 -11.18 15.62
CA ALA A 61 -3.13 -10.34 15.45
C ALA A 61 -4.33 -10.89 16.24
N THR A 62 -5.28 -10.03 16.58
CA THR A 62 -6.52 -10.41 17.27
C THR A 62 -7.59 -10.82 16.26
N GLN A 63 -8.21 -11.99 16.43
CA GLN A 63 -9.20 -12.54 15.49
C GLN A 63 -10.32 -11.55 15.16
N GLY A 64 -10.91 -10.90 16.16
CA GLY A 64 -11.99 -9.93 15.93
C GLY A 64 -11.56 -8.67 15.17
N ILE A 65 -10.28 -8.28 15.23
CA ILE A 65 -9.73 -7.15 14.45
C ILE A 65 -9.50 -7.60 13.00
N VAL A 66 -8.89 -8.77 12.82
CA VAL A 66 -8.63 -9.38 11.51
C VAL A 66 -9.92 -9.55 10.70
N GLU A 67 -10.96 -10.16 11.27
CA GLU A 67 -12.19 -10.38 10.51
C GLU A 67 -12.89 -9.06 10.16
N ARG A 68 -12.78 -7.99 10.98
CA ARG A 68 -13.27 -6.66 10.58
C ARG A 68 -12.51 -6.09 9.38
N GLY A 69 -11.18 -6.18 9.36
CA GLY A 69 -10.40 -5.72 8.21
C GLY A 69 -10.69 -6.53 6.94
N LEU A 70 -10.92 -7.83 7.08
CA LEU A 70 -11.28 -8.70 5.95
C LEU A 70 -12.70 -8.49 5.43
N LEU A 71 -13.65 -8.06 6.27
CA LEU A 71 -15.00 -7.67 5.83
C LEU A 71 -14.96 -6.44 4.91
N GLU A 72 -13.99 -5.55 5.12
CA GLU A 72 -13.78 -4.31 4.36
C GLU A 72 -12.67 -4.47 3.29
N PHE A 73 -12.24 -5.70 3.01
CA PHE A 73 -11.27 -5.99 1.97
C PHE A 73 -11.95 -6.07 0.60
N GLU A 74 -11.47 -5.26 -0.35
CA GLU A 74 -12.04 -5.16 -1.69
C GLU A 74 -10.98 -5.28 -2.79
N GLN A 75 -11.41 -5.74 -3.96
CA GLN A 75 -10.66 -5.64 -5.21
C GLN A 75 -11.27 -4.55 -6.08
N ALA A 76 -10.47 -3.55 -6.43
CA ALA A 76 -10.88 -2.52 -7.36
C ALA A 76 -10.75 -2.99 -8.81
N ARG A 77 -11.65 -2.49 -9.67
CA ARG A 77 -11.67 -2.72 -11.11
C ARG A 77 -10.86 -1.68 -11.89
N SER A 78 -10.42 -0.62 -11.24
CA SER A 78 -9.61 0.45 -11.82
C SER A 78 -8.78 1.15 -10.77
N LEU A 79 -7.72 1.84 -11.22
CA LEU A 79 -6.89 2.68 -10.35
C LEU A 79 -7.72 3.77 -9.65
N LEU A 80 -8.62 4.43 -10.39
CA LEU A 80 -9.52 5.45 -9.84
C LEU A 80 -10.35 4.89 -8.68
N GLN A 81 -10.95 3.70 -8.85
CA GLN A 81 -11.76 3.08 -7.79
C GLN A 81 -10.92 2.77 -6.55
N ALA A 82 -9.68 2.30 -6.72
CA ALA A 82 -8.82 1.96 -5.60
C ALA A 82 -8.39 3.20 -4.80
N VAL A 83 -8.05 4.28 -5.50
CA VAL A 83 -7.27 5.38 -4.93
C VAL A 83 -8.12 6.55 -4.43
N LYS A 84 -9.26 6.84 -5.08
CA LYS A 84 -10.00 8.11 -4.89
C LYS A 84 -10.40 8.44 -3.44
N ASP A 85 -10.73 7.42 -2.66
CA ASP A 85 -11.20 7.57 -1.27
C ASP A 85 -10.18 7.02 -0.25
N SER A 86 -8.95 6.74 -0.68
CA SER A 86 -7.91 6.20 0.20
C SER A 86 -7.13 7.33 0.88
N ASP A 87 -6.86 7.15 2.18
CA ASP A 87 -6.01 8.05 2.96
C ASP A 87 -4.52 7.70 2.79
N TRP A 88 -4.23 6.45 2.45
CA TRP A 88 -2.89 5.94 2.22
C TRP A 88 -2.86 5.03 1.00
N VAL A 89 -2.01 5.35 0.04
CA VAL A 89 -1.74 4.55 -1.15
C VAL A 89 -0.36 3.92 -1.03
N ILE A 90 -0.27 2.60 -1.16
CA ILE A 90 0.98 1.84 -1.17
C ILE A 90 1.19 1.26 -2.56
N GLU A 91 2.24 1.69 -3.24
CA GLU A 91 2.67 1.15 -4.51
C GLU A 91 3.63 -0.04 -4.29
N ALA A 92 3.30 -1.20 -4.87
CA ALA A 92 4.04 -2.46 -4.74
C ALA A 92 4.12 -3.24 -6.07
N ILE A 93 4.24 -2.52 -7.20
CA ILE A 93 4.49 -3.10 -8.52
C ILE A 93 5.98 -3.48 -8.66
N PRO A 94 6.35 -4.29 -9.68
CA PRO A 94 7.74 -4.64 -9.96
C PRO A 94 8.68 -3.42 -10.04
N GLU A 95 9.96 -3.63 -9.71
CA GLU A 95 11.00 -2.59 -9.74
C GLU A 95 11.31 -2.15 -11.18
N ASP A 96 10.63 -1.10 -11.61
CA ASP A 96 10.92 -0.33 -12.83
C ASP A 96 10.62 1.14 -12.53
N VAL A 97 11.66 1.97 -12.56
CA VAL A 97 11.55 3.39 -12.19
C VAL A 97 10.58 4.15 -13.10
N ILE A 98 10.53 3.83 -14.39
CA ILE A 98 9.66 4.51 -15.35
C ILE A 98 8.21 4.08 -15.15
N ALA A 99 7.96 2.81 -14.88
CA ALA A 99 6.64 2.28 -14.57
C ALA A 99 6.08 2.92 -13.29
N LYS A 100 6.89 2.97 -12.22
CA LYS A 100 6.49 3.60 -10.94
C LYS A 100 6.23 5.09 -11.11
N GLN A 101 7.10 5.83 -11.80
CA GLN A 101 6.88 7.25 -12.07
C GLN A 101 5.58 7.52 -12.82
N LYS A 102 5.26 6.73 -13.87
CA LYS A 102 4.01 6.85 -14.62
C LYS A 102 2.79 6.52 -13.75
N LEU A 103 2.92 5.48 -12.93
CA LEU A 103 1.87 5.08 -12.02
C LEU A 103 1.61 6.18 -10.98
N PHE A 104 2.63 6.76 -10.37
CA PHE A 104 2.47 7.84 -9.41
C PHE A 104 1.88 9.12 -10.00
N ASP A 105 2.22 9.47 -11.24
CA ASP A 105 1.54 10.56 -11.98
C ASP A 105 0.04 10.25 -12.15
N SER A 106 -0.31 8.99 -12.43
CA SER A 106 -1.71 8.55 -12.56
C SER A 106 -2.45 8.51 -11.23
N ILE A 107 -1.79 8.06 -10.16
CA ILE A 107 -2.30 8.05 -8.78
C ILE A 107 -2.57 9.49 -8.33
N GLU A 108 -1.64 10.41 -8.55
CA GLU A 108 -1.77 11.80 -8.09
C GLU A 108 -2.98 12.52 -8.69
N GLN A 109 -3.39 12.17 -9.92
CA GLN A 109 -4.56 12.74 -10.57
C GLN A 109 -5.90 12.33 -9.92
N VAL A 110 -5.93 11.19 -9.22
CA VAL A 110 -7.16 10.62 -8.67
C VAL A 110 -7.16 10.51 -7.15
N ALA A 111 -6.00 10.59 -6.50
CA ALA A 111 -5.86 10.54 -5.05
C ALA A 111 -6.46 11.77 -4.38
N ALA A 112 -7.04 11.57 -3.20
CA ALA A 112 -7.44 12.66 -2.34
C ALA A 112 -6.24 13.61 -2.09
N PRO A 113 -6.45 14.93 -1.96
CA PRO A 113 -5.36 15.91 -1.84
C PRO A 113 -4.39 15.63 -0.69
N ASP A 114 -4.89 15.05 0.40
CA ASP A 114 -4.12 14.80 1.62
C ASP A 114 -3.73 13.32 1.79
N ALA A 115 -3.99 12.48 0.78
CA ALA A 115 -3.60 11.08 0.81
C ALA A 115 -2.06 10.95 0.86
N LEU A 116 -1.57 10.09 1.76
CA LEU A 116 -0.18 9.65 1.82
C LEU A 116 0.11 8.75 0.61
N LEU A 117 1.16 9.06 -0.15
CA LEU A 117 1.58 8.24 -1.28
C LEU A 117 2.90 7.57 -0.93
N SER A 118 2.92 6.24 -0.81
CA SER A 118 4.15 5.51 -0.55
C SER A 118 4.49 4.46 -1.59
N SER A 119 5.78 4.22 -1.76
CA SER A 119 6.30 3.11 -2.57
C SER A 119 6.99 2.11 -1.66
N SER A 120 6.74 0.82 -1.91
CA SER A 120 7.44 -0.30 -1.28
C SER A 120 8.73 -0.67 -2.02
N SER A 121 9.33 0.26 -2.77
CA SER A 121 10.61 0.02 -3.44
C SER A 121 11.71 -0.32 -2.44
N SER A 122 12.53 -1.32 -2.79
CA SER A 122 13.68 -1.76 -1.98
C SER A 122 15.00 -1.15 -2.42
N GLY A 123 15.08 -0.57 -3.62
CA GLY A 123 16.35 -0.16 -4.22
C GLY A 123 16.32 1.16 -4.98
N LEU A 124 15.14 1.69 -5.33
CA LEU A 124 15.03 2.97 -6.01
C LEU A 124 14.98 4.12 -5.00
N LEU A 125 15.66 5.22 -5.34
CA LEU A 125 15.66 6.41 -4.50
C LEU A 125 14.28 7.08 -4.55
N PRO A 126 13.76 7.62 -3.43
CA PRO A 126 12.48 8.33 -3.42
C PRO A 126 12.41 9.46 -4.46
N ASN A 127 13.50 10.20 -4.65
CA ASN A 127 13.58 11.28 -5.65
C ASN A 127 13.33 10.79 -7.08
N ASP A 128 13.74 9.55 -7.40
CA ASP A 128 13.55 8.95 -8.72
C ASP A 128 12.14 8.38 -8.86
N VAL A 129 11.65 7.67 -7.86
CA VAL A 129 10.30 7.06 -7.85
C VAL A 129 9.22 8.13 -8.03
N PHE A 130 9.34 9.24 -7.30
CA PHE A 130 8.34 10.30 -7.28
C PHE A 130 8.62 11.43 -8.26
N ALA A 131 9.61 11.30 -9.16
CA ALA A 131 10.08 12.38 -10.02
C ALA A 131 8.98 13.10 -10.82
N ARG A 132 7.89 12.40 -11.15
CA ARG A 132 6.74 12.93 -11.90
C ARG A 132 5.60 13.47 -11.03
N CYS A 133 5.62 13.24 -9.72
CA CYS A 133 4.64 13.84 -8.81
C CYS A 133 4.87 15.35 -8.68
N ARG A 134 3.78 16.11 -8.71
CA ARG A 134 3.75 17.55 -8.47
C ARG A 134 3.85 17.87 -6.98
N ARG A 135 3.15 17.10 -6.14
CA ARG A 135 3.09 17.21 -4.68
C ARG A 135 3.93 16.11 -4.02
N GLN A 136 5.24 16.30 -4.03
CA GLN A 136 6.18 15.38 -3.39
C GLN A 136 6.25 15.52 -1.87
N ASP A 137 5.62 16.55 -1.31
CA ASP A 137 5.50 16.79 0.13
C ASP A 137 4.85 15.63 0.88
N ARG A 138 3.97 14.88 0.21
CA ARG A 138 3.22 13.73 0.74
C ARG A 138 3.68 12.37 0.20
N CYS A 139 4.84 12.34 -0.44
CA CYS A 139 5.41 11.12 -1.02
C CYS A 139 6.56 10.59 -0.16
N VAL A 140 6.61 9.28 0.08
CA VAL A 140 7.66 8.65 0.91
C VAL A 140 7.89 7.19 0.49
N VAL A 141 9.10 6.66 0.62
CA VAL A 141 9.31 5.21 0.49
C VAL A 141 9.04 4.55 1.84
N THR A 142 8.19 3.53 1.85
CA THR A 142 7.94 2.65 3.00
C THR A 142 8.42 1.26 2.63
N HIS A 143 9.69 0.96 2.89
CA HIS A 143 10.31 -0.29 2.53
C HIS A 143 10.09 -1.33 3.63
N ALA A 144 9.16 -2.26 3.40
CA ALA A 144 8.98 -3.42 4.25
C ALA A 144 9.95 -4.54 3.82
N LEU A 145 10.47 -5.26 4.81
CA LEU A 145 11.19 -6.51 4.58
C LEU A 145 10.21 -7.63 4.18
N ASN A 146 10.67 -8.56 3.34
CA ASN A 146 9.84 -9.68 2.87
C ASN A 146 9.88 -10.86 3.88
N PRO A 147 8.73 -11.37 4.39
CA PRO A 147 7.34 -10.94 4.12
C PRO A 147 6.85 -9.73 4.94
N PRO A 148 6.20 -8.72 4.33
CA PRO A 148 5.80 -7.48 5.01
C PRO A 148 4.94 -7.69 6.26
N GLU A 149 4.09 -8.72 6.25
CA GLU A 149 3.17 -9.04 7.33
C GLU A 149 3.82 -9.79 8.50
N LEU A 150 5.05 -10.31 8.32
CA LEU A 150 5.75 -11.11 9.33
C LEU A 150 6.96 -10.42 9.94
N ILE A 151 7.63 -9.54 9.18
CA ILE A 151 8.84 -8.85 9.64
C ILE A 151 8.46 -7.48 10.21
N PRO A 152 8.65 -7.23 11.51
CA PRO A 152 8.21 -5.99 12.17
C PRO A 152 9.19 -4.83 11.94
N LEU A 153 9.59 -4.60 10.69
CA LEU A 153 10.44 -3.50 10.28
C LEU A 153 9.96 -2.91 8.95
N VAL A 154 9.76 -1.59 8.97
CA VAL A 154 9.52 -0.78 7.78
C VAL A 154 10.51 0.37 7.83
N GLU A 155 11.34 0.49 6.81
CA GLU A 155 12.22 1.64 6.64
C GLU A 155 11.44 2.76 5.96
N VAL A 156 11.37 3.92 6.62
CA VAL A 156 10.72 5.12 6.08
C VAL A 156 11.81 6.02 5.49
N VAL A 157 11.84 6.14 4.17
CA VAL A 157 12.90 6.87 3.45
C VAL A 157 12.30 8.10 2.77
N SER A 158 12.66 9.27 3.30
CA SER A 158 12.23 10.57 2.77
C SER A 158 12.99 10.95 1.51
N GLY A 159 12.29 11.51 0.52
CA GLY A 159 12.89 12.27 -0.57
C GLY A 159 13.25 13.69 -0.15
N SER A 160 13.93 14.41 -1.05
CA SER A 160 14.35 15.80 -0.84
C SER A 160 13.20 16.79 -0.62
N ARG A 161 11.99 16.43 -1.08
CA ARG A 161 10.77 17.25 -0.97
C ARG A 161 9.72 16.67 -0.03
N THR A 162 9.97 15.51 0.58
CA THR A 162 9.05 14.90 1.55
C THR A 162 8.93 15.80 2.79
N SER A 163 7.71 16.08 3.23
CA SER A 163 7.46 16.91 4.40
C SER A 163 7.75 16.16 5.70
N ALA A 164 8.12 16.87 6.75
CA ALA A 164 8.29 16.27 8.08
C ALA A 164 6.97 15.73 8.67
N ALA A 165 5.81 16.21 8.19
CA ALA A 165 4.51 15.68 8.62
C ALA A 165 4.17 14.34 7.97
N THR A 166 4.82 14.02 6.84
CA THR A 166 4.67 12.78 6.09
C THR A 166 5.51 11.64 6.66
N VAL A 167 6.62 11.95 7.33
CA VAL A 167 7.51 11.00 8.02
C VAL A 167 7.02 10.77 9.45
#